data_AF-A0A6A5FX39-F1
#
_entry.id   AF-A0A6A5FX39-F1
#
_cell.length_a   1.000
_cell.length_b   1.000
_cell.length_c   1.000
_cell.angle_alpha   90.00
_cell.angle_beta   90.00
_cell.angle_gamma   90.00
#
_symmetry.space_group_name_H-M   'P 1'
#
loop_
_entity.id
_entity.type
_entity.pdbx_description
1 polymer ?
#
loop_
_entity_poly.entity_id
_entity_poly.type
_entity_poly.pdbx_seq_one_letter_code
_entity_poly.pdbx_strand_id
1 'polypeptide(L)'
;MKAFHSDLEILLKNQKPASEPMSLDIQIDNYEKLNQNRVNEQTMNRLIETFLTELKQVLTSRAEIFLIGSLFIDVLDQKHVMLVLPFLYPETLETLWLSNAYKNHDDRTLEMNVIVQIEHWKNIEEFYVEGLVVNASVRNFAHISRLKTKIMTVTAGDLIFLKELRYSFYQTYKTTKYSCNKHSIHKF
;
A
#
# COMPACT_ATOMS: atom_id res chain seq x y z
N MET A 1 -14.92 -7.84 -20.60
CA MET A 1 -14.36 -6.73 -19.80
C MET A 1 -14.98 -5.36 -20.12
N LYS A 2 -15.59 -5.11 -21.29
CA LYS A 2 -16.33 -3.85 -21.55
C LYS A 2 -17.37 -3.47 -20.47
N ALA A 3 -18.05 -4.45 -19.87
CA ALA A 3 -19.01 -4.21 -18.80
C ALA A 3 -18.35 -3.64 -17.53
N PHE A 4 -17.18 -4.17 -17.14
CA PHE A 4 -16.45 -3.71 -15.95
C PHE A 4 -15.98 -2.25 -16.07
N HIS A 5 -15.44 -1.87 -17.23
CA HIS A 5 -15.04 -0.49 -17.49
C HIS A 5 -16.24 0.47 -17.36
N SER A 6 -17.38 0.12 -17.94
CA SER A 6 -18.62 0.91 -17.83
C SER A 6 -19.13 0.98 -16.38
N ASP A 7 -19.14 -0.13 -15.65
CA ASP A 7 -19.63 -0.18 -14.28
C ASP A 7 -18.73 0.61 -13.33
N LEU A 8 -17.40 0.43 -13.46
CA LEU A 8 -16.43 1.17 -12.67
C LEU A 8 -16.45 2.66 -13.03
N GLU A 9 -16.69 2.99 -14.31
CA GLU A 9 -16.93 4.37 -14.69
C GLU A 9 -18.18 4.96 -14.05
N ILE A 10 -19.29 4.22 -14.02
CA ILE A 10 -20.55 4.65 -13.40
C ILE A 10 -20.39 4.81 -11.90
N LEU A 11 -19.75 3.86 -11.22
CA LEU A 11 -19.49 3.91 -9.78
C LEU A 11 -18.65 5.14 -9.43
N LEU A 12 -17.57 5.38 -10.17
CA LEU A 12 -16.71 6.54 -9.95
C LEU A 12 -17.35 7.87 -10.39
N LYS A 13 -18.22 7.89 -11.42
CA LYS A 13 -18.95 9.11 -11.86
C LYS A 13 -19.98 9.58 -10.84
N ASN A 14 -20.53 8.67 -10.05
CA ASN A 14 -21.56 8.99 -9.05
C ASN A 14 -20.98 9.20 -7.64
N GLN A 15 -19.67 9.08 -7.46
CA GLN A 15 -19.04 9.51 -6.22
C GLN A 15 -19.06 11.04 -6.17
N LYS A 16 -19.69 11.60 -5.13
CA LYS A 16 -19.47 13.01 -4.79
C LYS A 16 -17.97 13.22 -4.57
N PRO A 17 -17.38 14.35 -4.99
CA PRO A 17 -16.02 14.70 -4.58
C PRO A 17 -16.02 14.72 -3.04
N ALA A 18 -15.47 13.67 -2.46
CA ALA A 18 -15.32 13.60 -1.03
C ALA A 18 -14.21 14.60 -0.69
N SER A 19 -14.46 15.48 0.27
CA SER A 19 -13.44 16.33 0.86
C SER A 19 -12.35 15.53 1.59
N GLU A 20 -12.51 14.21 1.69
CA GLU A 20 -11.67 13.28 2.44
C GLU A 20 -11.14 12.17 1.52
N PRO A 21 -9.88 11.74 1.69
CA PRO A 21 -9.33 10.61 0.94
C PRO A 21 -10.11 9.32 1.17
N MET A 22 -10.37 8.57 0.10
CA MET A 22 -11.10 7.29 0.15
C MET A 22 -10.17 6.07 0.20
N SER A 23 -10.71 4.94 0.65
CA SER A 23 -10.03 3.64 0.54
C SER A 23 -10.42 2.96 -0.77
N LEU A 24 -9.42 2.44 -1.50
CA LEU A 24 -9.60 1.60 -2.68
C LEU A 24 -9.16 0.18 -2.34
N ASP A 25 -10.10 -0.76 -2.40
CA ASP A 25 -9.88 -2.18 -2.12
C ASP A 25 -10.08 -3.02 -3.38
N ILE A 26 -9.02 -3.69 -3.81
CA ILE A 26 -8.96 -4.52 -5.00
C ILE A 26 -8.55 -5.92 -4.55
N GLN A 27 -9.56 -6.70 -4.20
CA GLN A 27 -9.41 -8.10 -3.85
C GLN A 27 -9.82 -8.99 -5.01
N ILE A 28 -9.02 -10.02 -5.23
CA ILE A 28 -9.30 -11.06 -6.20
C ILE A 28 -9.88 -12.21 -5.40
N ASP A 29 -11.21 -12.34 -5.46
CA ASP A 29 -11.90 -13.44 -4.83
C ASP A 29 -11.27 -14.77 -5.24
N ASN A 30 -11.06 -15.64 -4.26
CA ASN A 30 -10.52 -16.98 -4.46
C ASN A 30 -11.37 -17.72 -5.50
N TYR A 31 -10.92 -17.71 -6.76
CA TYR A 31 -11.48 -18.51 -7.84
C TYR A 31 -11.58 -20.00 -7.46
N GLU A 32 -10.74 -20.44 -6.52
CA GLU A 32 -10.75 -21.79 -5.96
C GLU A 32 -12.04 -22.15 -5.18
N LYS A 33 -12.76 -21.17 -4.63
CA LYS A 33 -14.05 -21.44 -3.96
C LYS A 33 -15.20 -21.59 -4.96
N LEU A 34 -15.04 -21.10 -6.19
CA LEU A 34 -16.12 -21.02 -7.18
C LEU A 34 -16.02 -22.09 -8.28
N ASN A 35 -14.83 -22.61 -8.57
CA ASN A 35 -14.66 -23.70 -9.52
C ASN A 35 -13.56 -24.66 -9.06
N GLN A 36 -13.85 -25.96 -9.07
CA GLN A 36 -12.95 -27.07 -8.71
C GLN A 36 -11.69 -27.17 -9.59
N ASN A 37 -11.48 -26.23 -10.52
CA ASN A 37 -10.33 -26.14 -11.41
C ASN A 37 -9.42 -25.00 -10.95
N ARG A 38 -8.26 -25.35 -10.40
CA ARG A 38 -7.21 -24.40 -10.02
C ARG A 38 -6.86 -23.51 -11.22
N VAL A 39 -7.10 -22.21 -11.12
CA VAL A 39 -6.57 -21.24 -12.09
C VAL A 39 -5.06 -21.24 -11.92
N ASN A 40 -4.31 -21.51 -13.00
CA ASN A 40 -2.86 -21.48 -12.93
C ASN A 40 -2.33 -20.04 -12.76
N GLU A 41 -1.12 -19.91 -12.25
CA GLU A 41 -0.48 -18.63 -11.97
C GLU A 41 -0.41 -17.71 -13.20
N GLN A 42 -0.11 -18.23 -14.38
CA GLN A 42 -0.02 -17.44 -15.62
C GLN A 42 -1.37 -16.81 -15.99
N THR A 43 -2.45 -17.58 -15.86
CA THR A 43 -3.81 -17.11 -16.14
C THR A 43 -4.20 -16.04 -15.12
N MET A 44 -3.89 -16.26 -13.84
CA MET A 44 -4.12 -15.28 -12.81
C MET A 44 -3.34 -13.99 -13.07
N ASN A 45 -2.04 -14.09 -13.40
CA ASN A 45 -1.21 -12.94 -13.75
C ASN A 45 -1.83 -12.11 -14.87
N ARG A 46 -2.24 -12.75 -15.97
CA ARG A 46 -2.89 -12.06 -17.09
C ARG A 46 -4.18 -11.35 -16.66
N LEU A 47 -5.01 -11.99 -15.83
CA LEU A 47 -6.27 -11.38 -15.35
C LEU A 47 -5.99 -10.13 -14.53
N ILE A 48 -5.03 -10.20 -13.61
CA ILE A 48 -4.63 -9.07 -12.76
C ILE A 48 -4.06 -7.94 -13.60
N GLU A 49 -3.11 -8.23 -14.48
CA GLU A 49 -2.52 -7.22 -15.35
C GLU A 49 -3.58 -6.53 -16.21
N THR A 50 -4.53 -7.29 -16.77
CA THR A 50 -5.59 -6.71 -17.60
C THR A 50 -6.50 -5.81 -16.77
N PHE A 51 -6.93 -6.27 -15.59
CA PHE A 51 -7.76 -5.49 -14.68
C PHE A 51 -7.07 -4.19 -14.24
N LEU A 52 -5.82 -4.27 -13.75
CA LEU A 52 -5.09 -3.10 -13.26
C LEU A 52 -4.75 -2.12 -14.38
N THR A 53 -4.55 -2.60 -15.61
CA THR A 53 -4.38 -1.75 -16.79
C THR A 53 -5.66 -0.99 -17.12
N GLU A 54 -6.82 -1.64 -17.09
CA GLU A 54 -8.11 -0.96 -17.29
C GLU A 54 -8.40 0.04 -16.17
N LEU A 55 -8.13 -0.32 -14.92
CA LEU A 55 -8.26 0.58 -13.78
C LEU A 55 -7.39 1.82 -13.96
N LYS A 56 -6.11 1.64 -14.31
CA LYS A 56 -5.21 2.75 -14.65
C LYS A 56 -5.79 3.66 -15.72
N GLN A 57 -6.37 3.11 -16.79
CA GLN A 57 -6.98 3.91 -17.85
C GLN A 57 -8.15 4.75 -17.33
N VAL A 58 -8.99 4.19 -16.44
CA VAL A 58 -10.09 4.93 -15.82
C VAL A 58 -9.60 6.02 -14.87
N LEU A 59 -8.56 5.74 -14.07
CA LEU A 59 -7.97 6.71 -13.15
C LEU A 59 -7.31 7.87 -13.90
N THR A 60 -6.75 7.62 -15.09
CA THR A 60 -6.01 8.62 -15.87
C THR A 60 -6.86 9.36 -16.90
N SER A 61 -8.04 8.85 -17.29
CA SER A 61 -8.90 9.47 -18.31
C SER A 61 -9.80 10.60 -17.78
N ARG A 62 -9.86 10.78 -16.47
CA ARG A 62 -10.80 11.71 -15.82
C ARG A 62 -10.18 13.07 -15.53
N ALA A 63 -11.02 14.10 -15.61
CA ALA A 63 -10.64 15.47 -15.24
C ALA A 63 -10.61 15.70 -13.72
N GLU A 64 -11.38 14.93 -12.96
CA GLU A 64 -11.45 15.00 -11.49
C GLU A 64 -10.47 14.01 -10.86
N ILE A 65 -9.71 14.48 -9.86
CA ILE A 65 -8.70 13.67 -9.15
C ILE A 65 -9.39 12.91 -8.02
N PHE A 66 -9.15 11.59 -7.96
CA PHE A 66 -9.53 10.78 -6.80
C PHE A 66 -8.42 10.85 -5.75
N LEU A 67 -8.77 11.37 -4.58
CA LEU A 67 -7.90 11.34 -3.42
C LEU A 67 -8.01 9.95 -2.79
N ILE A 68 -7.02 9.09 -3.02
CA ILE A 68 -6.92 7.78 -2.38
C ILE A 68 -6.05 7.92 -1.14
N GLY A 69 -6.64 7.62 0.02
CA GLY A 69 -5.99 7.59 1.33
C GLY A 69 -5.33 6.25 1.62
N SER A 70 -6.01 5.18 1.20
CA SER A 70 -5.59 3.81 1.48
C SER A 70 -5.77 2.95 0.23
N LEU A 71 -4.74 2.20 -0.13
CA LEU A 71 -4.77 1.23 -1.21
C LEU A 71 -4.59 -0.19 -0.66
N PHE A 72 -5.57 -1.05 -0.88
CA PHE A 72 -5.53 -2.48 -0.61
C PHE A 72 -5.60 -3.21 -1.94
N ILE A 73 -4.59 -4.02 -2.25
CA ILE A 73 -4.51 -4.68 -3.56
C ILE A 73 -3.86 -6.06 -3.48
N ASP A 74 -4.52 -7.02 -4.13
CA ASP A 74 -3.96 -8.34 -4.41
C ASP A 74 -2.99 -8.26 -5.61
N VAL A 75 -1.75 -8.70 -5.41
CA VAL A 75 -0.66 -8.64 -6.39
C VAL A 75 0.10 -9.97 -6.47
N LEU A 76 0.84 -10.16 -7.57
CA LEU A 76 1.77 -11.27 -7.71
C LEU A 76 3.22 -10.77 -7.63
N ASP A 77 3.49 -9.56 -8.12
CA ASP A 77 4.82 -8.99 -8.19
C ASP A 77 4.79 -7.45 -8.11
N GLN A 78 5.97 -6.85 -8.22
CA GLN A 78 6.16 -5.40 -8.23
C GLN A 78 5.45 -4.72 -9.41
N LYS A 79 5.38 -5.37 -10.59
CA LYS A 79 4.79 -4.79 -11.80
C LYS A 79 3.32 -4.48 -11.57
N HIS A 80 2.60 -5.36 -10.88
CA HIS A 80 1.20 -5.12 -10.54
C HIS A 80 1.01 -3.86 -9.68
N VAL A 81 1.83 -3.68 -8.63
CA VAL A 81 1.79 -2.47 -7.80
C VAL A 81 2.02 -1.22 -8.66
N MET A 82 3.01 -1.29 -9.56
CA MET A 82 3.40 -0.18 -10.43
C MET A 82 2.39 0.15 -11.54
N LEU A 83 1.38 -0.69 -11.78
CA LEU A 83 0.29 -0.37 -12.71
C LEU A 83 -0.70 0.64 -12.12
N VAL A 84 -0.80 0.74 -10.80
CA VAL A 84 -1.80 1.60 -10.12
C VAL A 84 -1.14 2.69 -9.30
N LEU A 85 -0.19 2.31 -8.44
CA LEU A 85 0.39 3.21 -7.42
C LEU A 85 0.88 4.56 -7.98
N PRO A 86 1.62 4.62 -9.11
CA PRO A 86 2.13 5.89 -9.66
C PRO A 86 1.06 6.86 -10.16
N PHE A 87 -0.18 6.40 -10.35
CA PHE A 87 -1.29 7.20 -10.88
C PHE A 87 -2.20 7.76 -9.78
N LEU A 88 -1.91 7.44 -8.52
CA LEU A 88 -2.58 8.02 -7.37
C LEU A 88 -1.94 9.36 -7.00
N TYR A 89 -2.61 10.15 -6.18
CA TYR A 89 -2.02 11.39 -5.66
C TYR A 89 -1.07 11.08 -4.50
N PRO A 90 0.23 11.41 -4.58
CA PRO A 90 1.21 11.01 -3.56
C PRO A 90 0.90 11.53 -2.17
N GLU A 91 0.39 12.76 -2.04
CA GLU A 91 0.24 13.44 -0.73
C GLU A 91 -0.93 12.89 0.09
N THR A 92 -1.87 12.19 -0.54
CA THR A 92 -3.00 11.61 0.19
C THR A 92 -2.80 10.16 0.58
N LEU A 93 -1.88 9.44 -0.07
CA LEU A 93 -1.74 8.00 0.15
C LEU A 93 -0.93 7.69 1.41
N GLU A 94 -1.63 7.43 2.50
CA GLU A 94 -1.06 7.15 3.82
C GLU A 94 -0.89 5.64 4.07
N THR A 95 -1.77 4.81 3.51
CA THR A 95 -1.77 3.35 3.75
C THR A 95 -1.61 2.55 2.46
N LEU A 96 -0.66 1.62 2.45
CA LEU A 96 -0.48 0.63 1.39
C LEU A 96 -0.50 -0.79 1.96
N TRP A 97 -1.48 -1.58 1.49
CA TRP A 97 -1.62 -2.99 1.83
C TRP A 97 -1.52 -3.85 0.58
N LEU A 98 -0.55 -4.77 0.58
CA LEU A 98 -0.30 -5.70 -0.51
C LEU A 98 -0.54 -7.13 -0.05
N SER A 99 -1.34 -7.88 -0.80
CA SER A 99 -1.64 -9.26 -0.49
C SER A 99 -1.28 -10.16 -1.66
N ASN A 100 -0.85 -11.40 -1.39
CA ASN A 100 -0.59 -12.38 -2.44
C ASN A 100 -1.90 -12.81 -3.10
N ALA A 101 -2.06 -12.48 -4.38
CA ALA A 101 -3.21 -12.93 -5.16
C ALA A 101 -3.23 -14.46 -5.34
N TYR A 102 -2.06 -15.11 -5.32
CA TYR A 102 -1.92 -16.56 -5.50
C TYR A 102 -1.64 -17.26 -4.16
N LYS A 103 -2.70 -17.46 -3.37
CA LYS A 103 -2.64 -17.94 -1.97
C LYS A 103 -2.09 -19.36 -1.77
N ASN A 104 -1.83 -20.12 -2.84
CA ASN A 104 -1.24 -21.46 -2.77
C ASN A 104 0.30 -21.44 -2.66
N HIS A 105 0.92 -20.28 -2.83
CA HIS A 105 2.37 -20.09 -2.71
C HIS A 105 2.66 -18.96 -1.73
N ASP A 106 2.41 -19.23 -0.45
CA ASP A 106 2.92 -18.39 0.62
C ASP A 106 4.45 -18.39 0.53
N ASP A 107 5.04 -17.19 0.58
CA ASP A 107 6.48 -16.91 0.50
C ASP A 107 7.05 -16.58 -0.89
N ARG A 108 6.20 -16.22 -1.88
CA ARG A 108 6.71 -15.57 -3.10
C ARG A 108 7.44 -14.26 -2.74
N THR A 109 8.58 -14.03 -3.39
CA THR A 109 9.33 -12.79 -3.26
C THR A 109 8.63 -11.60 -3.94
N LEU A 110 8.44 -10.50 -3.18
CA LEU A 110 8.04 -9.20 -3.70
C LEU A 110 9.26 -8.29 -3.76
N GLU A 111 9.73 -8.00 -4.98
CA GLU A 111 10.76 -7.00 -5.20
C GLU A 111 10.24 -5.60 -4.88
N MET A 112 11.01 -4.80 -4.13
CA MET A 112 10.62 -3.44 -3.73
C MET A 112 11.55 -2.36 -4.27
N ASN A 113 12.61 -2.73 -5.01
CA ASN A 113 13.64 -1.82 -5.53
C ASN A 113 13.11 -0.62 -6.35
N VAL A 114 11.96 -0.74 -7.03
CA VAL A 114 11.33 0.37 -7.75
C VAL A 114 10.32 1.11 -6.88
N ILE A 115 9.49 0.38 -6.14
CA ILE A 115 8.44 0.98 -5.28
C ILE A 115 9.07 1.95 -4.26
N VAL A 116 10.19 1.59 -3.64
CA VAL A 116 10.81 2.45 -2.60
C VAL A 116 11.44 3.74 -3.14
N GLN A 117 11.51 3.90 -4.46
CA GLN A 117 12.14 5.06 -5.12
C GLN A 117 11.13 6.12 -5.58
N ILE A 118 9.84 5.79 -5.66
CA ILE A 118 8.82 6.73 -6.12
C ILE A 118 8.40 7.69 -5.01
N GLU A 119 7.83 8.83 -5.40
CA GLU A 119 7.40 9.88 -4.47
C GLU A 119 6.35 9.39 -3.48
N HIS A 120 5.36 8.61 -3.93
CA HIS A 120 4.32 8.02 -3.09
C HIS A 120 4.87 7.29 -1.88
N TRP A 121 6.00 6.58 -2.05
CA TRP A 121 6.58 5.79 -0.97
C TRP A 121 6.96 6.63 0.25
N LYS A 122 7.37 7.89 0.05
CA LYS A 122 7.81 8.78 1.12
C LYS A 122 6.67 9.24 2.04
N ASN A 123 5.44 9.22 1.53
CA ASN A 123 4.26 9.67 2.26
C ASN A 123 3.47 8.53 2.90
N ILE A 124 3.81 7.27 2.57
CA ILE A 124 3.18 6.12 3.22
C ILE A 124 3.60 6.11 4.69
N GLU A 125 2.60 6.06 5.57
CA GLU A 125 2.77 5.91 7.01
C GLU A 125 2.58 4.46 7.45
N GLU A 126 1.69 3.74 6.78
CA GLU A 126 1.36 2.36 7.10
C GLU A 126 1.58 1.42 5.92
N PHE A 127 2.42 0.39 6.11
CA PHE A 127 2.74 -0.59 5.08
C PHE A 127 2.54 -2.02 5.58
N TYR A 128 1.69 -2.76 4.86
CA TYR A 128 1.33 -4.13 5.19
C TYR A 128 1.56 -5.03 3.98
N VAL A 129 2.17 -6.19 4.21
CA VAL A 129 2.32 -7.23 3.19
C VAL A 129 1.92 -8.58 3.76
N GLU A 130 1.02 -9.27 3.08
CA GLU A 130 0.50 -10.58 3.46
C GLU A 130 0.71 -11.62 2.34
N GLY A 131 1.14 -12.83 2.70
CA GLY A 131 1.38 -13.93 1.76
C GLY A 131 2.63 -13.78 0.86
N LEU A 132 3.40 -12.70 0.99
CA LEU A 132 4.63 -12.43 0.23
C LEU A 132 5.82 -12.17 1.18
N VAL A 133 7.03 -12.38 0.67
CA VAL A 133 8.30 -12.04 1.34
C VAL A 133 8.93 -10.87 0.62
N VAL A 134 9.12 -9.75 1.31
CA VAL A 134 9.64 -8.51 0.75
C VAL A 134 11.16 -8.58 0.57
N ASN A 135 11.62 -8.32 -0.65
CA ASN A 135 13.03 -8.06 -0.95
C ASN A 135 13.31 -6.56 -0.97
N ALA A 136 13.72 -6.02 0.18
CA ALA A 136 14.20 -4.66 0.33
C ALA A 136 15.08 -4.53 1.57
N SER A 137 15.89 -3.47 1.63
CA SER A 137 16.56 -3.09 2.87
C SER A 137 15.53 -2.67 3.92
N VAL A 138 15.71 -3.13 5.16
CA VAL A 138 14.93 -2.70 6.33
C VAL A 138 14.93 -1.17 6.48
N ARG A 139 16.00 -0.51 6.05
CA ARG A 139 16.14 0.95 6.12
C ARG A 139 15.18 1.71 5.21
N ASN A 140 14.68 1.07 4.14
CA ASN A 140 13.68 1.66 3.26
C ASN A 140 12.32 1.88 3.95
N PHE A 141 12.12 1.29 5.13
CA PHE A 141 10.90 1.39 5.93
C PHE A 141 11.07 2.28 7.17
N ALA A 142 12.16 3.04 7.28
CA ALA A 142 12.49 3.81 8.48
C ALA A 142 11.47 4.89 8.84
N HIS A 143 10.79 5.46 7.83
CA HIS A 143 9.74 6.47 8.00
C HIS A 143 8.35 5.87 8.25
N ILE A 144 8.18 4.57 8.00
CA ILE A 144 6.90 3.88 8.16
C ILE A 144 6.58 3.76 9.66
N SER A 145 5.43 4.29 10.07
CA SER A 145 4.97 4.28 11.47
C SER A 145 4.37 2.94 11.87
N ARG A 146 3.71 2.24 10.92
CA ARG A 146 3.16 0.89 11.12
C ARG A 146 3.59 -0.05 10.01
N LEU A 147 4.36 -1.07 10.38
CA LEU A 147 4.92 -2.05 9.44
C LEU A 147 4.51 -3.47 9.85
N LYS A 148 3.93 -4.24 8.92
CA LYS A 148 3.72 -5.68 9.08
C LYS A 148 4.10 -6.39 7.78
N THR A 149 5.25 -7.04 7.76
CA THR A 149 5.75 -7.75 6.57
C THR A 149 6.79 -8.81 6.95
N LYS A 150 7.00 -9.79 6.07
CA LYS A 150 8.18 -10.67 6.10
C LYS A 150 9.26 -10.06 5.21
N ILE A 151 10.50 -9.90 5.70
CA ILE A 151 11.63 -9.37 4.92
C ILE A 151 12.61 -10.50 4.61
N MET A 152 13.05 -10.59 3.36
CA MET A 152 13.87 -11.71 2.86
C MET A 152 15.24 -11.80 3.52
N THR A 153 15.90 -10.66 3.73
CA THR A 153 17.24 -10.62 4.33
C THR A 153 17.31 -9.51 5.38
N VAL A 154 17.91 -9.85 6.52
CA VAL A 154 18.16 -8.93 7.63
C VAL A 154 19.57 -9.19 8.14
N THR A 155 20.41 -8.17 8.17
CA THR A 155 21.76 -8.26 8.73
C THR A 155 21.75 -7.96 10.23
N ALA A 156 22.83 -8.32 10.93
CA ALA A 156 23.00 -7.90 12.33
C ALA A 156 22.98 -6.36 12.49
N GLY A 157 23.51 -5.62 11.50
CA GLY A 157 23.46 -4.16 11.47
C GLY A 157 22.03 -3.63 11.34
N ASP A 158 21.17 -4.31 10.59
CA ASP A 158 19.75 -3.94 10.48
C ASP A 158 18.99 -4.17 11.79
N LEU A 159 19.32 -5.23 12.54
CA LEU A 159 18.74 -5.47 13.87
C LEU A 159 19.13 -4.38 14.88
N ILE A 160 20.39 -3.95 14.86
CA ILE A 160 20.87 -2.82 15.67
C ILE A 160 20.12 -1.55 15.29
N PHE A 161 20.03 -1.27 13.98
CA PHE A 161 19.29 -0.12 13.46
C PHE A 161 17.82 -0.12 13.92
N LEU A 162 17.10 -1.24 13.80
CA LEU A 162 15.71 -1.36 14.25
C LEU A 162 15.57 -1.12 15.76
N LYS A 163 16.51 -1.63 16.56
CA LYS A 163 16.54 -1.41 18.01
C LYS A 163 16.70 0.08 18.34
N GLU A 164 17.59 0.78 17.65
CA GLU A 164 17.84 2.21 17.84
C GLU A 164 16.67 3.08 17.37
N LEU A 165 16.09 2.75 16.21
CA LEU A 165 14.90 3.41 15.66
C LEU A 165 13.72 3.29 16.63
N ARG A 166 13.49 2.10 17.19
CA ARG A 166 12.46 1.90 18.21
C ARG A 166 12.74 2.73 19.47
N TYR A 167 13.99 2.84 19.88
CA TYR A 167 14.39 3.66 21.02
C TYR A 167 14.14 5.16 20.77
N SER A 168 14.48 5.67 19.58
CA SER A 168 14.22 7.07 19.21
C SER A 168 12.74 7.39 19.19
N PHE A 169 11.89 6.51 18.64
CA PHE A 169 10.44 6.65 18.70
C PHE A 169 9.94 6.75 20.15
N TYR A 170 10.37 5.84 21.04
CA TYR A 170 9.98 5.90 22.45
C TYR A 170 10.37 7.22 23.13
N GLN A 171 11.56 7.76 22.84
CA GLN A 171 12.03 9.02 23.43
C GLN A 171 11.28 10.24 22.87
N THR A 172 10.95 10.26 21.58
CA THR A 172 10.09 11.27 20.98
C THR A 172 8.71 11.26 21.61
N TYR A 173 8.05 10.08 21.69
CA TYR A 173 6.74 9.94 22.37
C TYR A 173 6.78 10.39 23.82
N LYS A 174 7.87 10.09 24.54
CA LYS A 174 8.09 10.55 25.91
C LYS A 174 8.14 12.07 25.95
N THR A 175 8.97 12.70 25.12
CA THR A 175 9.17 14.15 25.08
C THR A 175 7.91 14.91 24.67
N THR A 176 7.18 14.44 23.65
CA THR A 176 5.91 15.03 23.20
C THR A 176 4.83 14.97 24.29
N LYS A 177 4.82 13.93 25.13
CA LYS A 177 3.92 13.86 26.30
C LYS A 177 4.33 14.80 27.45
N TYR A 178 5.59 15.27 27.50
CA TYR A 178 6.07 16.19 28.53
C TYR A 178 6.05 17.68 28.10
N SER A 179 5.66 18.02 26.88
CA SER A 179 5.49 19.41 26.44
C SER A 179 4.01 19.82 26.47
N CYS A 180 3.44 20.00 27.65
CA CYS A 180 2.23 20.81 27.85
C CYS A 180 2.61 22.08 28.64
N ASN A 181 2.17 23.22 28.11
CA ASN A 181 2.55 24.59 28.43
C ASN A 181 2.63 24.94 29.93
N LYS A 182 3.83 25.35 30.40
CA LYS A 182 3.93 26.45 31.37
C LYS A 182 3.81 27.77 30.60
N HIS A 183 2.58 28.16 30.27
CA HIS A 183 2.29 29.55 29.98
C HIS A 183 1.83 30.22 31.27
N SER A 184 2.65 31.18 31.69
CA SER A 184 2.50 32.05 32.84
C SER A 184 1.10 32.65 32.95
N ILE A 185 0.50 32.58 34.13
CA ILE A 185 -0.53 33.53 34.53
C ILE A 185 0.09 34.41 35.61
N HIS A 186 0.50 35.60 35.18
CA HIS A 186 0.68 36.76 36.05
C HIS A 186 -0.69 37.36 36.40
N LYS A 187 -0.80 37.85 37.65
CA LYS A 187 -1.83 38.76 38.21
C LYS A 187 -3.22 38.13 38.42
N PHE A 188 -3.94 38.40 39.51
CA PHE A 188 -3.86 39.45 40.53
C PHE A 188 -3.84 38.88 41.94
#